data_AF-A0A0R2DTC0-F1
#
_entry.id   AF-A0A0R2DTC0-F1
#
_cell.length_a   1.000
_cell.length_b   1.000
_cell.length_c   1.000
_cell.angle_alpha   90.00
_cell.angle_beta   90.00
_cell.angle_gamma   90.00
#
_symmetry.space_group_name_H-M   'P 1'
#
loop_
_entity.id
_entity.type
_entity.pdbx_description
1 polymer ?
#
loop_
_entity_poly.entity_id
_entity_poly.type
_entity_poly.pdbx_seq_one_letter_code
_entity_poly.pdbx_strand_id
1 'polypeptide(L)'
;MVKMRNIEQRILRGIGIIALVLVLGACSTRQESQNTGQGSSSRTSRVDASYQKALDDLQNDAPQQAYSRLEKEADKGFKNNKAAILYRNLGYLLTAKKAVTENKLSKAGEYLAKLDNVNTPKGLVKQINAVKKEYQSVKLARVYYAEIGDYYNSQKISAAGGSLEALKSLPSRYQAVAAYQAKAQKYENLITQAQATSTDTAATSSSDTTQNSSAAATSASSAATQSTGSGYTNARNSKIVSSEYEKKTGSSISSATNSQVSSVAKSLTDAEVLDRFRAAAGIPQEAGDQYYVQKTDSDNYQIEIRHTSPNNTAVSNLKGMYRFTLSTQVVQKMNEVSGQYVRVN
;
A
#
# COMPACT_ATOMS: atom_id res chain seq x y z
N MET A 1 39.77 -33.21 30.72
CA MET A 1 38.82 -33.69 29.68
C MET A 1 37.92 -32.53 29.31
N VAL A 2 38.28 -31.74 28.28
CA VAL A 2 37.74 -31.83 26.89
C VAL A 2 36.24 -31.43 26.90
N LYS A 3 35.75 -30.36 26.26
CA LYS A 3 36.19 -29.68 25.03
C LYS A 3 35.52 -28.30 24.85
N MET A 4 36.32 -27.37 24.32
CA MET A 4 36.02 -26.31 23.35
C MET A 4 34.91 -25.27 23.57
N ARG A 5 35.39 -24.03 23.80
CA ARG A 5 34.88 -22.78 23.23
C ARG A 5 35.05 -22.80 21.70
N ASN A 6 34.05 -22.28 20.99
CA ASN A 6 34.12 -21.41 19.81
C ASN A 6 32.83 -21.52 19.02
N ILE A 7 32.22 -20.39 18.69
CA ILE A 7 31.76 -20.03 17.33
C ILE A 7 31.78 -18.50 17.31
N GLU A 8 32.88 -17.95 16.81
CA GLU A 8 32.79 -16.75 15.98
C GLU A 8 32.23 -17.18 14.63
N GLN A 9 31.33 -16.38 14.07
CA GLN A 9 31.50 -15.79 12.73
C GLN A 9 30.29 -14.92 12.39
N ARG A 10 30.50 -13.61 12.53
CA ARG A 10 29.72 -12.58 11.84
C ARG A 10 29.98 -12.73 10.35
N ILE A 11 28.95 -13.01 9.57
CA ILE A 11 29.02 -12.93 8.11
C ILE A 11 28.04 -11.88 7.62
N LEU A 12 28.60 -10.68 7.36
CA LEU A 12 28.07 -9.72 6.40
C LEU A 12 28.08 -10.36 5.01
N ARG A 13 26.91 -10.56 4.39
CA ARG A 13 26.72 -10.72 2.93
C ARG A 13 25.29 -10.31 2.58
N GLY A 14 24.98 -9.46 1.62
CA GLY A 14 25.81 -8.75 0.66
C GLY A 14 24.96 -7.68 -0.03
N ILE A 15 25.55 -6.49 -0.16
CA ILE A 15 25.03 -5.38 -0.97
C ILE A 15 25.23 -5.80 -2.44
N GLY A 16 24.13 -6.07 -3.14
CA GLY A 16 24.15 -6.25 -4.59
C GLY A 16 24.23 -4.90 -5.30
N ILE A 17 25.44 -4.38 -5.50
CA ILE A 17 25.71 -3.29 -6.44
C ILE A 17 25.65 -3.89 -7.85
N ILE A 18 24.57 -3.64 -8.58
CA ILE A 18 24.53 -3.89 -10.02
C ILE A 18 25.27 -2.73 -10.69
N ALA A 19 26.55 -2.96 -10.99
CA ALA A 19 27.36 -2.09 -11.83
C ALA A 19 26.84 -2.15 -13.27
N LEU A 20 26.31 -1.03 -13.76
CA LEU A 20 25.90 -0.85 -15.15
C LEU A 20 27.17 -0.64 -15.99
N VAL A 21 27.59 -1.66 -16.74
CA VAL A 21 28.71 -1.56 -17.69
C VAL A 21 28.23 -0.85 -18.96
N LEU A 22 28.76 0.36 -19.19
CA LEU A 22 28.68 1.08 -20.47
C LEU A 22 29.75 0.50 -21.41
N VAL A 23 29.34 -0.18 -22.48
CA VAL A 23 30.22 -0.48 -23.61
C VAL A 23 29.96 0.53 -24.72
N LEU A 24 30.90 1.46 -24.88
CA LEU A 24 31.08 2.29 -26.07
C LEU A 24 31.75 1.43 -27.14
N GLY A 25 31.05 1.16 -28.23
CA GLY A 25 31.60 0.58 -29.46
C GLY A 25 31.42 1.56 -30.61
N ALA A 26 32.45 2.38 -30.84
CA ALA A 26 32.61 3.16 -32.05
C ALA A 26 33.48 2.36 -33.03
N CYS A 27 32.96 2.07 -34.22
CA CYS A 27 33.77 1.78 -35.40
C CYS A 27 33.20 2.56 -36.58
N SER A 28 34.00 3.50 -37.07
CA SER A 28 33.80 4.31 -38.25
C SER A 28 34.44 3.66 -39.48
N THR A 29 33.78 3.71 -40.64
CA THR A 29 34.48 3.66 -41.93
C THR A 29 33.77 4.54 -42.98
N ARG A 30 34.61 5.08 -43.87
CA ARG A 30 34.47 6.25 -44.75
C ARG A 30 33.44 6.15 -45.89
N GLN A 31 32.67 7.25 -46.02
CA GLN A 31 32.53 8.15 -47.18
C GLN A 31 32.46 7.60 -48.61
N GLU A 32 31.30 7.78 -49.24
CA GLU A 32 31.20 8.13 -50.66
C GLU A 32 30.11 9.21 -50.81
N SER A 33 30.46 10.33 -51.45
CA SER A 33 29.53 11.42 -51.77
C SER A 33 29.04 11.25 -53.20
N GLN A 34 27.73 11.16 -53.39
CA GLN A 34 27.08 11.62 -54.61
C GLN A 34 25.84 12.46 -54.26
N ASN A 35 25.70 13.51 -55.04
CA ASN A 35 24.88 14.69 -54.82
C ASN A 35 23.49 14.53 -55.45
N THR A 36 22.58 15.41 -55.00
CA THR A 36 21.33 15.85 -55.62
C THR A 36 20.16 14.88 -55.75
N GLY A 37 19.08 15.20 -55.02
CA GLY A 37 17.74 15.15 -55.65
C GLY A 37 16.62 14.32 -55.02
N GLN A 38 16.63 13.89 -53.75
CA GLN A 38 15.45 13.21 -53.17
C GLN A 38 15.43 13.19 -51.62
N GLY A 39 15.26 14.35 -50.97
CA GLY A 39 15.50 14.51 -49.52
C GLY A 39 14.31 14.31 -48.56
N SER A 40 13.08 14.16 -49.05
CA SER A 40 11.87 14.14 -48.18
C SER A 40 11.25 12.76 -47.96
N SER A 41 11.33 11.84 -48.93
CA SER A 41 10.71 10.51 -48.85
C SER A 41 11.50 9.53 -47.99
N SER A 42 12.85 9.55 -48.04
CA SER A 42 13.72 8.63 -47.28
C SER A 42 13.84 8.97 -45.78
N ARG A 43 13.71 10.24 -45.41
CA ARG A 43 13.74 10.67 -44.00
C ARG A 43 12.42 10.37 -43.29
N THR A 44 11.29 10.54 -43.98
CA THR A 44 9.96 10.23 -43.45
C THR A 44 9.83 8.72 -43.16
N SER A 45 10.27 7.86 -44.08
CA SER A 45 10.25 6.41 -43.90
C SER A 45 11.12 5.93 -42.73
N ARG A 46 12.27 6.57 -42.48
CA ARG A 46 13.14 6.26 -41.33
C ARG A 46 12.53 6.67 -39.98
N VAL A 47 11.90 7.85 -39.91
CA VAL A 47 11.22 8.31 -38.70
C VAL A 47 10.01 7.41 -38.41
N ASP A 48 9.27 7.00 -39.43
CA ASP A 48 8.15 6.07 -39.29
C ASP A 48 8.61 4.70 -38.81
N ALA A 49 9.72 4.16 -39.33
CA ALA A 49 10.31 2.91 -38.85
C ALA A 49 10.78 3.02 -37.39
N SER A 50 11.37 4.15 -37.01
CA SER A 50 11.82 4.39 -35.62
C SER A 50 10.64 4.51 -34.67
N TYR A 51 9.55 5.13 -35.11
CA TYR A 51 8.30 5.19 -34.38
C TYR A 51 7.69 3.81 -34.17
N GLN A 52 7.59 2.97 -35.21
CA GLN A 52 7.05 1.61 -35.07
C GLN A 52 7.87 0.76 -34.09
N LYS A 53 9.20 0.77 -34.22
CA LYS A 53 10.08 0.07 -33.27
C LYS A 53 9.93 0.58 -31.83
N ALA A 54 9.70 1.89 -31.64
CA ALA A 54 9.44 2.43 -30.31
C ALA A 54 8.09 1.96 -29.75
N LEU A 55 7.09 1.71 -30.60
CA LEU A 55 5.84 1.06 -30.18
C LEU A 55 6.08 -0.39 -29.76
N ASP A 56 6.92 -1.13 -30.49
CA ASP A 56 7.28 -2.51 -30.15
C ASP A 56 8.05 -2.56 -28.81
N ASP A 57 9.01 -1.66 -28.61
CA ASP A 57 9.74 -1.51 -27.35
C ASP A 57 8.76 -1.29 -26.17
N LEU A 58 7.67 -0.51 -26.38
CA LEU A 58 6.66 -0.28 -25.35
C LEU A 58 5.74 -1.48 -25.09
N GLN A 59 5.49 -2.31 -26.10
CA GLN A 59 4.77 -3.58 -25.91
C GLN A 59 5.59 -4.55 -25.07
N ASN A 60 6.92 -4.48 -25.20
CA ASN A 60 7.90 -5.29 -24.48
C ASN A 60 8.38 -4.65 -23.15
N ASP A 61 7.61 -3.73 -22.58
CA ASP A 61 7.89 -3.08 -21.29
C ASP A 61 9.25 -2.35 -21.22
N ALA A 62 9.74 -1.83 -22.35
CA ALA A 62 11.04 -1.16 -22.49
C ALA A 62 10.94 0.35 -22.85
N PRO A 63 10.33 1.20 -21.99
CA PRO A 63 10.13 2.62 -22.29
C PRO A 63 11.43 3.43 -22.44
N GLN A 64 12.52 3.02 -21.78
CA GLN A 64 13.83 3.67 -21.95
C GLN A 64 14.38 3.44 -23.36
N GLN A 65 14.24 2.23 -23.89
CA GLN A 65 14.69 1.90 -25.25
C GLN A 65 13.87 2.67 -26.29
N ALA A 66 12.55 2.72 -26.10
CA ALA A 66 11.65 3.53 -26.93
C ALA A 66 12.06 5.01 -26.94
N TYR A 67 12.40 5.57 -25.77
CA TYR A 67 12.85 6.97 -25.66
C TYR A 67 14.17 7.20 -26.40
N SER A 68 15.21 6.41 -26.10
CA SER A 68 16.53 6.54 -26.74
C SER A 68 16.48 6.32 -28.25
N ARG A 69 15.51 5.55 -28.75
CA ARG A 69 15.29 5.37 -30.19
C ARG A 69 14.76 6.64 -30.85
N LEU A 70 13.78 7.28 -30.23
CA LEU A 70 13.18 8.52 -30.75
C LEU A 70 14.09 9.74 -30.55
N GLU A 71 14.90 9.76 -29.49
CA GLU A 71 15.90 10.80 -29.22
C GLU A 71 16.86 11.00 -30.41
N LYS A 72 17.35 9.89 -31.00
CA LYS A 72 18.23 9.91 -32.18
C LYS A 72 17.61 10.58 -33.42
N GLU A 73 16.28 10.67 -33.46
CA GLU A 73 15.55 11.33 -34.53
C GLU A 73 15.09 12.74 -34.12
N ALA A 74 15.01 13.04 -32.81
CA ALA A 74 14.72 14.35 -32.25
C ALA A 74 15.80 15.38 -32.62
N ASP A 75 17.08 15.00 -32.51
CA ASP A 75 18.24 15.84 -32.84
C ASP A 75 18.24 16.34 -34.29
N LYS A 76 17.48 15.67 -35.16
CA LYS A 76 17.37 15.97 -36.59
C LYS A 76 16.10 16.75 -36.95
N GLY A 77 15.27 17.08 -35.96
CA GLY A 77 13.96 17.70 -36.11
C GLY A 77 12.88 16.70 -36.52
N PHE A 78 11.91 16.44 -35.64
CA PHE A 78 10.79 15.55 -35.94
C PHE A 78 9.93 16.11 -37.10
N LYS A 79 9.84 15.37 -38.20
CA LYS A 79 8.82 15.61 -39.24
C LYS A 79 7.50 14.90 -38.96
N ASN A 80 7.52 13.83 -38.14
CA ASN A 80 6.34 13.08 -37.75
C ASN A 80 5.83 13.56 -36.38
N ASN A 81 4.64 14.16 -36.36
CA ASN A 81 4.02 14.67 -35.13
C ASN A 81 3.73 13.57 -34.09
N LYS A 82 3.36 12.35 -34.52
CA LYS A 82 3.12 11.23 -33.61
C LYS A 82 4.40 10.80 -32.90
N ALA A 83 5.53 10.77 -33.62
CA ALA A 83 6.83 10.47 -33.04
C ALA A 83 7.28 11.55 -32.04
N ALA A 84 7.07 12.83 -32.35
CA ALA A 84 7.38 13.93 -31.46
C ALA A 84 6.57 13.89 -30.16
N ILE A 85 5.25 13.65 -30.26
CA ILE A 85 4.36 13.51 -29.10
C ILE A 85 4.77 12.32 -28.24
N LEU A 86 5.05 11.17 -28.86
CA LEU A 86 5.49 9.97 -28.15
C LEU A 86 6.80 10.21 -27.40
N TYR A 87 7.79 10.82 -28.05
CA TYR A 87 9.08 11.17 -27.44
C TYR A 87 8.91 12.05 -26.20
N ARG A 88 8.11 13.12 -26.30
CA ARG A 88 7.83 14.02 -25.18
C ARG A 88 7.14 13.28 -24.03
N ASN A 89 6.11 12.49 -24.32
CA ASN A 89 5.37 11.74 -23.30
C ASN A 89 6.26 10.69 -22.60
N LEU A 90 7.17 10.05 -23.35
CA LEU A 90 8.17 9.15 -22.76
C LEU A 90 9.14 9.90 -21.84
N GLY A 91 9.57 11.11 -22.22
CA GLY A 91 10.38 11.96 -21.34
C GLY A 91 9.67 12.27 -20.01
N TYR A 92 8.38 12.60 -20.06
CA TYR A 92 7.58 12.80 -18.84
C TYR A 92 7.44 11.52 -18.02
N LEU A 93 7.16 10.38 -18.67
CA LEU A 93 7.01 9.08 -18.02
C LEU A 93 8.29 8.66 -17.28
N LEU A 94 9.44 8.76 -17.94
CA LEU A 94 10.73 8.37 -17.37
C LEU A 94 11.12 9.30 -16.22
N THR A 95 10.83 10.60 -16.34
CA THR A 95 11.07 11.56 -15.27
C THR A 95 10.18 11.29 -14.06
N ALA A 96 8.89 10.99 -14.29
CA ALA A 96 7.97 10.58 -13.24
C ALA A 96 8.47 9.31 -12.54
N LYS A 97 8.80 8.26 -13.31
CA LYS A 97 9.32 6.98 -12.77
C LYS A 97 10.55 7.20 -11.89
N LYS A 98 11.54 7.96 -12.37
CA LYS A 98 12.74 8.31 -11.59
C LYS A 98 12.38 9.04 -10.30
N ALA A 99 11.47 10.02 -10.36
CA ALA A 99 11.03 10.75 -9.18
C ALA A 99 10.30 9.87 -8.16
N VAL A 100 9.49 8.89 -8.61
CA VAL A 100 8.85 7.91 -7.72
C VAL A 100 9.89 7.05 -7.02
N THR A 101 10.86 6.50 -7.76
CA THR A 101 11.96 5.69 -7.20
C THR A 101 12.80 6.47 -6.19
N GLU A 102 13.05 7.76 -6.46
CA GLU A 102 13.76 8.68 -5.57
C GLU A 102 12.90 9.22 -4.41
N ASN A 103 11.65 8.75 -4.26
CA ASN A 103 10.68 9.23 -3.26
C ASN A 103 10.41 10.75 -3.32
N LYS A 104 10.50 11.35 -4.51
CA LYS A 104 10.20 12.76 -4.79
C LYS A 104 8.76 12.91 -5.29
N LEU A 105 7.79 12.63 -4.41
CA LEU A 105 6.37 12.53 -4.76
C LEU A 105 5.78 13.79 -5.42
N SER A 106 6.15 15.00 -4.97
CA SER A 106 5.65 16.24 -5.59
C SER A 106 6.08 16.34 -7.06
N LYS A 107 7.37 16.08 -7.36
CA LYS A 107 7.88 16.05 -8.73
C LYS A 107 7.25 14.93 -9.55
N ALA A 108 7.10 13.74 -8.98
CA ALA A 108 6.43 12.63 -9.65
C ALA A 108 4.99 12.99 -10.06
N GLY A 109 4.22 13.60 -9.15
CA GLY A 109 2.86 14.06 -9.40
C GLY A 109 2.77 15.08 -10.53
N GLU A 110 3.68 16.06 -10.57
CA GLU A 110 3.72 17.07 -11.63
C GLU A 110 3.90 16.44 -13.03
N TYR A 111 4.81 15.47 -13.17
CA TYR A 111 5.05 14.81 -14.46
C TYR A 111 3.97 13.78 -14.81
N LEU A 112 3.34 13.14 -13.83
CA LEU A 112 2.18 12.28 -14.05
C LEU A 112 0.96 13.07 -14.53
N ALA A 113 0.75 14.28 -14.01
CA ALA A 113 -0.35 15.15 -14.43
C ALA A 113 -0.24 15.54 -15.92
N LYS A 114 0.99 15.73 -16.43
CA LYS A 114 1.26 15.96 -17.87
C LYS A 114 0.86 14.77 -18.75
N LEU A 115 0.56 13.60 -18.16
CA LEU A 115 0.21 12.36 -18.85
C LEU A 115 -1.25 11.95 -18.66
N ASP A 116 -2.08 12.73 -17.95
CA ASP A 116 -3.45 12.33 -17.59
C ASP A 116 -4.38 12.14 -18.79
N ASN A 117 -4.17 12.91 -19.86
CA ASN A 117 -4.97 12.83 -21.08
C ASN A 117 -4.36 11.90 -22.16
N VAL A 118 -3.29 11.18 -21.83
CA VAL A 118 -2.61 10.29 -22.79
C VAL A 118 -3.35 8.95 -22.83
N ASN A 119 -4.16 8.76 -23.87
CA ASN A 119 -4.95 7.53 -24.08
C ASN A 119 -4.39 6.62 -25.18
N THR A 120 -3.35 7.05 -25.89
CA THR A 120 -2.68 6.26 -26.94
C THR A 120 -1.18 6.58 -26.99
N PRO A 121 -0.34 5.66 -27.49
CA PRO A 121 -0.63 4.26 -27.85
C PRO A 121 -0.83 3.36 -26.61
N LYS A 122 -1.49 2.19 -26.78
CA LYS A 122 -1.81 1.27 -25.66
C LYS A 122 -0.60 0.89 -24.81
N GLY A 123 0.55 0.63 -25.45
CA GLY A 123 1.81 0.32 -24.75
C GLY A 123 2.26 1.44 -23.81
N LEU A 124 2.15 2.71 -24.24
CA LEU A 124 2.47 3.86 -23.40
C LEU A 124 1.49 3.98 -22.22
N VAL A 125 0.19 3.83 -22.47
CA VAL A 125 -0.84 3.88 -21.41
C VAL A 125 -0.60 2.80 -20.35
N LYS A 126 -0.23 1.59 -20.77
CA LYS A 126 0.17 0.49 -19.86
C LYS A 126 1.30 0.94 -18.93
N GLN A 127 2.36 1.55 -19.48
CA GLN A 127 3.49 2.04 -18.67
C GLN A 127 3.10 3.19 -17.74
N ILE A 128 2.30 4.14 -18.22
CA ILE A 128 1.79 5.25 -17.40
C ILE A 128 1.02 4.71 -16.19
N ASN A 129 0.12 3.75 -16.42
CA ASN A 129 -0.65 3.12 -15.36
C ASN A 129 0.23 2.33 -14.37
N ALA A 130 1.30 1.69 -14.84
CA ALA A 130 2.27 1.03 -13.96
C ALA A 130 2.97 2.03 -13.03
N VAL A 131 3.43 3.17 -13.56
CA VAL A 131 4.07 4.23 -12.75
C VAL A 131 3.06 4.91 -11.82
N LYS A 132 1.81 5.13 -12.26
CA LYS A 132 0.74 5.64 -11.38
C LYS A 132 0.48 4.71 -10.20
N LYS A 133 0.46 3.38 -10.43
CA LYS A 133 0.32 2.39 -9.34
C LYS A 133 1.49 2.45 -8.36
N GLU A 134 2.73 2.50 -8.87
CA GLU A 134 3.93 2.66 -8.03
C GLU A 134 3.87 3.94 -7.20
N TYR A 135 3.55 5.07 -7.83
CA TYR A 135 3.38 6.37 -7.18
C TYR A 135 2.37 6.31 -6.03
N GLN A 136 1.20 5.70 -6.24
CA GLN A 136 0.18 5.56 -5.20
C GLN A 136 0.66 4.66 -4.06
N SER A 137 1.35 3.55 -4.35
CA SER A 137 1.94 2.71 -3.31
C SER A 137 2.98 3.47 -2.46
N VAL A 138 3.82 4.31 -3.07
CA VAL A 138 4.80 5.13 -2.32
C VAL A 138 4.12 6.22 -1.49
N LYS A 139 3.04 6.83 -2.01
CA LYS A 139 2.22 7.80 -1.26
C LYS A 139 1.60 7.17 -0.01
N LEU A 140 1.01 5.99 -0.14
CA LEU A 140 0.48 5.22 0.99
C LEU A 140 1.59 4.82 1.97
N ALA A 141 2.72 4.32 1.48
CA ALA A 141 3.84 3.93 2.34
C ALA A 141 4.35 5.10 3.20
N ARG A 142 4.42 6.30 2.63
CA ARG A 142 4.77 7.53 3.36
C ARG A 142 3.76 7.86 4.44
N VAL A 143 2.47 7.77 4.14
CA VAL A 143 1.38 8.02 5.11
C VAL A 143 1.47 7.03 6.26
N TYR A 144 1.49 5.73 5.97
CA TYR A 144 1.55 4.70 7.00
C TYR A 144 2.81 4.79 7.85
N TYR A 145 3.97 5.07 7.26
CA TYR A 145 5.20 5.24 8.03
C TYR A 145 5.13 6.42 9.02
N ALA A 146 4.57 7.56 8.60
CA ALA A 146 4.37 8.70 9.50
C ALA A 146 3.41 8.33 10.65
N GLU A 147 2.29 7.70 10.31
CA GLU A 147 1.28 7.27 11.26
C GLU A 147 1.79 6.27 12.30
N ILE A 148 2.65 5.32 11.93
CA ILE A 148 3.25 4.37 12.87
C ILE A 148 3.93 5.11 14.02
N GLY A 149 4.74 6.13 13.70
CA GLY A 149 5.44 6.93 14.71
C GLY A 149 4.47 7.77 15.55
N ASP A 150 3.58 8.51 14.90
CA ASP A 150 2.62 9.40 15.58
C ASP A 150 1.69 8.62 16.51
N TYR A 151 1.16 7.48 16.06
CA TYR A 151 0.25 6.64 16.82
C TYR A 151 0.96 5.92 17.96
N TYR A 152 2.18 5.43 17.74
CA TYR A 152 2.97 4.82 18.81
C TYR A 152 3.25 5.84 19.93
N ASN A 153 3.74 7.03 19.57
CA ASN A 153 4.05 8.09 20.53
C ASN A 153 2.81 8.57 21.30
N SER A 154 1.65 8.55 20.66
CA SER A 154 0.37 8.96 21.25
C SER A 154 -0.37 7.81 21.97
N GLN A 155 0.30 6.68 22.22
CA GLN A 155 -0.27 5.48 22.87
C GLN A 155 -1.49 4.89 22.13
N LYS A 156 -1.67 5.19 20.84
CA LYS A 156 -2.70 4.61 19.97
C LYS A 156 -2.20 3.29 19.37
N ILE A 157 -1.86 2.33 20.22
CA ILE A 157 -1.11 1.11 19.84
C ILE A 157 -1.82 0.26 18.78
N SER A 158 -3.16 0.12 18.85
CA SER A 158 -3.94 -0.59 17.82
C SER A 158 -3.84 0.07 16.43
N ALA A 159 -3.84 1.40 16.39
CA ALA A 159 -3.69 2.16 15.14
C ALA A 159 -2.25 2.12 14.61
N ALA A 160 -1.26 2.17 15.52
CA ALA A 160 0.14 2.00 15.17
C ALA A 160 0.40 0.62 14.55
N GLY A 161 -0.10 -0.44 15.19
CA GLY A 161 -0.02 -1.81 14.67
C GLY A 161 -0.74 -1.97 13.33
N GLY A 162 -1.93 -1.40 13.17
CA GLY A 162 -2.63 -1.44 11.89
C GLY A 162 -1.93 -0.67 10.77
N SER A 163 -1.30 0.46 11.08
CA SER A 163 -0.50 1.20 10.10
C SER A 163 0.78 0.44 9.72
N LEU A 164 1.38 -0.27 10.67
CA LEU A 164 2.52 -1.17 10.42
C LEU A 164 2.13 -2.31 9.47
N GLU A 165 1.02 -3.00 9.74
CA GLU A 165 0.55 -4.07 8.85
C GLU A 165 0.17 -3.52 7.46
N ALA A 166 -0.52 -2.37 7.40
CA ALA A 166 -0.84 -1.72 6.15
C ALA A 166 0.43 -1.37 5.34
N LEU A 167 1.51 -0.92 5.99
CA LEU A 167 2.80 -0.70 5.32
C LEU A 167 3.47 -2.00 4.84
N LYS A 168 3.42 -3.07 5.63
CA LYS A 168 3.97 -4.39 5.27
C LYS A 168 3.23 -5.03 4.09
N SER A 169 1.94 -4.76 3.95
CA SER A 169 1.09 -5.21 2.84
C SER A 169 1.47 -4.64 1.47
N LEU A 170 2.16 -3.48 1.46
CA LEU A 170 2.48 -2.80 0.22
C LEU A 170 3.57 -3.55 -0.57
N PRO A 171 3.52 -3.51 -1.91
CA PRO A 171 4.44 -4.27 -2.76
C PRO A 171 5.90 -3.80 -2.61
N SER A 172 6.72 -4.64 -1.97
CA SER A 172 8.14 -4.40 -1.70
C SER A 172 9.03 -4.34 -2.96
N ARG A 173 8.52 -4.79 -4.12
CA ARG A 173 9.20 -4.61 -5.42
C ARG A 173 9.47 -3.14 -5.77
N TYR A 174 8.74 -2.20 -5.16
CA TYR A 174 8.97 -0.78 -5.34
C TYR A 174 10.00 -0.28 -4.33
N GLN A 175 11.14 0.21 -4.82
CA GLN A 175 12.30 0.55 -3.99
C GLN A 175 11.96 1.52 -2.86
N ALA A 176 11.18 2.58 -3.14
CA ALA A 176 10.80 3.55 -2.12
C ALA A 176 9.86 2.95 -1.06
N VAL A 177 8.98 2.01 -1.44
CA VAL A 177 8.13 1.27 -0.48
C VAL A 177 9.00 0.39 0.42
N ALA A 178 9.91 -0.39 -0.15
CA ALA A 178 10.84 -1.23 0.61
C ALA A 178 11.69 -0.41 1.60
N ALA A 179 12.10 0.80 1.20
CA ALA A 179 12.83 1.71 2.09
C ALA A 179 11.98 2.15 3.31
N TYR A 180 10.67 2.40 3.14
CA TYR A 180 9.79 2.68 4.28
C TYR A 180 9.55 1.45 5.15
N GLN A 181 9.36 0.27 4.55
CA GLN A 181 9.21 -1.00 5.27
C GLN A 181 10.45 -1.29 6.15
N ALA A 182 11.65 -1.11 5.60
CA ALA A 182 12.90 -1.26 6.35
C ALA A 182 12.99 -0.27 7.53
N LYS A 183 12.63 1.00 7.32
CA LYS A 183 12.60 2.01 8.39
C LYS A 183 11.60 1.67 9.50
N ALA A 184 10.51 1.00 9.16
CA ALA A 184 9.46 0.64 10.11
C ALA A 184 9.82 -0.55 11.01
N GLN A 185 10.85 -1.34 10.67
CA GLN A 185 11.27 -2.52 11.46
C GLN A 185 11.53 -2.19 12.93
N LYS A 186 12.05 -0.99 13.24
CA LYS A 186 12.26 -0.56 14.64
C LYS A 186 10.98 -0.51 15.46
N TYR A 187 9.82 -0.26 14.82
CA TYR A 187 8.53 -0.16 15.50
C TYR A 187 7.87 -1.52 15.70
N GLU A 188 8.25 -2.55 14.95
CA GLU A 188 7.63 -3.87 15.04
C GLU A 188 7.77 -4.48 16.43
N ASN A 189 8.98 -4.46 16.99
CA ASN A 189 9.24 -4.92 18.36
C ASN A 189 8.54 -4.04 19.40
N LEU A 190 8.59 -2.72 19.22
CA LEU A 190 8.01 -1.76 20.15
C LEU A 190 6.48 -1.89 20.25
N ILE A 191 5.82 -2.04 19.11
CA ILE A 191 4.36 -2.22 19.04
C ILE A 191 3.99 -3.58 19.60
N THR A 192 4.70 -4.65 19.23
CA THR A 192 4.42 -6.00 19.74
C THR A 192 4.52 -6.05 21.26
N GLN A 193 5.56 -5.44 21.84
CA GLN A 193 5.72 -5.34 23.29
C GLN A 193 4.58 -4.55 23.94
N ALA A 194 4.23 -3.39 23.38
CA ALA A 194 3.13 -2.56 23.91
C ALA A 194 1.76 -3.27 23.81
N GLN A 195 1.54 -4.07 22.77
CA GLN A 195 0.33 -4.89 22.61
C GLN A 195 0.25 -5.99 23.66
N ALA A 196 1.36 -6.66 23.97
CA ALA A 196 1.40 -7.69 25.02
C ALA A 196 1.02 -7.11 26.39
N THR A 197 1.57 -5.94 26.76
CA THR A 197 1.22 -5.26 28.02
C THR A 197 -0.26 -4.84 28.08
N SER A 198 -0.84 -4.47 26.93
CA SER A 198 -2.25 -4.08 26.84
C SER A 198 -3.20 -5.28 27.02
N THR A 199 -2.79 -6.48 26.59
CA THR A 199 -3.56 -7.72 26.80
C THR A 199 -3.46 -8.24 28.24
N ASP A 200 -2.32 -8.05 28.92
CA ASP A 200 -2.16 -8.47 30.33
C ASP A 200 -2.99 -7.63 31.30
N THR A 201 -3.27 -6.36 30.97
CA THR A 201 -4.13 -5.49 31.79
C THR A 201 -5.61 -5.90 31.70
N ALA A 202 -6.04 -6.47 30.56
CA ALA A 202 -7.37 -7.05 30.40
C ALA A 202 -7.52 -8.39 31.16
N ALA A 203 -6.43 -9.14 31.36
CA ALA A 203 -6.42 -10.34 32.19
C ALA A 203 -6.33 -10.01 33.70
N THR A 204 -5.68 -8.89 34.08
CA THR A 204 -5.48 -8.50 35.49
C THR A 204 -6.65 -7.69 36.07
N SER A 205 -7.57 -7.19 35.24
CA SER A 205 -8.86 -6.64 35.74
C SER A 205 -9.87 -7.73 36.14
N SER A 206 -9.47 -9.00 36.08
CA SER A 206 -10.15 -10.15 36.71
C SER A 206 -9.22 -10.84 37.71
N SER A 207 -8.59 -10.06 38.60
CA SER A 207 -8.09 -10.61 39.86
C SER A 207 -8.98 -10.09 40.99
N ASP A 208 -10.11 -10.75 41.19
CA ASP A 208 -10.83 -10.64 42.45
C ASP A 208 -10.01 -11.39 43.50
N THR A 209 -9.61 -10.66 44.52
CA THR A 209 -8.87 -11.13 45.68
C THR A 209 -9.74 -12.01 46.57
N THR A 210 -9.40 -13.28 46.76
CA THR A 210 -9.56 -13.95 48.07
C THR A 210 -8.54 -15.06 48.27
N GLN A 211 -7.88 -15.00 49.42
CA GLN A 211 -6.88 -15.92 49.93
C GLN A 211 -7.51 -17.25 50.43
N ASN A 212 -6.69 -18.31 50.37
CA ASN A 212 -6.54 -19.37 51.37
C ASN A 212 -7.51 -20.59 51.42
N SER A 213 -6.88 -21.78 51.47
CA SER A 213 -7.29 -23.06 52.10
C SER A 213 -8.13 -24.12 51.33
N SER A 214 -7.46 -25.25 51.04
CA SER A 214 -7.85 -26.67 51.20
C SER A 214 -9.15 -27.27 50.61
N ALA A 215 -8.94 -28.32 49.79
CA ALA A 215 -9.64 -29.61 49.69
C ALA A 215 -11.12 -29.73 49.23
N ALA A 216 -11.28 -30.54 48.16
CA ALA A 216 -12.32 -31.53 47.84
C ALA A 216 -13.81 -31.16 47.58
N ALA A 217 -14.31 -31.73 46.47
CA ALA A 217 -15.66 -32.28 46.20
C ALA A 217 -16.84 -31.38 45.73
N THR A 218 -17.11 -31.51 44.42
CA THR A 218 -18.39 -31.90 43.76
C THR A 218 -19.66 -31.00 43.80
N SER A 219 -20.05 -30.61 42.58
CA SER A 219 -21.42 -30.54 41.99
C SER A 219 -22.36 -29.32 42.16
N ALA A 220 -22.48 -28.61 41.03
CA ALA A 220 -23.71 -28.35 40.24
C ALA A 220 -24.58 -27.09 40.48
N SER A 221 -24.98 -26.52 39.33
CA SER A 221 -25.83 -25.36 39.04
C SER A 221 -25.12 -24.00 39.23
N SER A 222 -25.08 -23.09 38.27
CA SER A 222 -26.00 -22.80 37.16
C SER A 222 -25.24 -22.14 36.00
N ALA A 223 -25.70 -22.43 34.79
CA ALA A 223 -25.09 -22.02 33.54
C ALA A 223 -25.10 -20.49 33.37
N ALA A 224 -23.92 -19.89 33.47
CA ALA A 224 -23.55 -18.69 32.76
C ALA A 224 -22.13 -18.89 32.22
N THR A 225 -21.99 -19.83 31.27
CA THR A 225 -20.77 -19.96 30.47
C THR A 225 -20.65 -18.73 29.59
N GLN A 226 -20.03 -17.69 30.13
CA GLN A 226 -19.60 -16.50 29.43
C GLN A 226 -18.57 -16.93 28.39
N SER A 227 -19.03 -17.17 27.16
CA SER A 227 -18.19 -17.44 25.98
C SER A 227 -17.53 -16.14 25.51
N THR A 228 -16.61 -15.62 26.34
CA THR A 228 -15.67 -14.56 25.97
C THR A 228 -14.40 -15.21 25.42
N GLY A 229 -14.15 -15.04 24.12
CA GLY A 229 -12.98 -15.54 23.39
C GLY A 229 -13.34 -16.74 22.51
N SER A 230 -13.55 -16.63 21.20
CA SER A 230 -12.47 -16.46 20.21
C SER A 230 -13.00 -16.11 18.80
N GLY A 231 -14.26 -15.67 18.66
CA GLY A 231 -14.92 -15.60 17.33
C GLY A 231 -15.02 -14.22 16.66
N TYR A 232 -14.81 -13.13 17.38
CA TYR A 232 -15.24 -11.78 16.93
C TYR A 232 -14.35 -10.64 17.44
N THR A 233 -13.05 -10.87 17.67
CA THR A 233 -12.11 -9.88 18.23
C THR A 233 -12.18 -8.54 17.49
N ASN A 234 -12.08 -8.55 16.17
CA ASN A 234 -12.14 -7.33 15.35
C ASN A 234 -13.51 -6.65 15.42
N ALA A 235 -14.61 -7.42 15.40
CA ALA A 235 -15.96 -6.84 15.45
C ALA A 235 -16.24 -6.20 16.82
N ARG A 236 -15.76 -6.81 17.91
CA ARG A 236 -15.87 -6.24 19.26
C ARG A 236 -15.00 -5.00 19.46
N ASN A 237 -13.89 -4.90 18.73
CA ASN A 237 -13.01 -3.73 18.76
C ASN A 237 -13.41 -2.65 17.76
N SER A 238 -14.32 -2.93 16.81
CA SER A 238 -14.72 -2.00 15.76
C SER A 238 -15.57 -0.86 16.31
N LYS A 239 -15.18 0.38 15.98
CA LYS A 239 -15.95 1.58 16.34
C LYS A 239 -17.32 1.59 15.65
N ILE A 240 -17.37 1.16 14.39
CA ILE A 240 -18.63 1.09 13.62
C ILE A 240 -19.57 0.04 14.22
N VAL A 241 -19.08 -1.19 14.47
CA VAL A 241 -19.91 -2.27 15.02
C VAL A 241 -20.37 -1.92 16.43
N SER A 242 -19.50 -1.38 17.28
CA SER A 242 -19.86 -0.92 18.63
C SER A 242 -20.95 0.14 18.59
N SER A 243 -20.80 1.18 17.76
CA SER A 243 -21.77 2.27 17.66
C SER A 243 -23.12 1.79 17.12
N GLU A 244 -23.12 0.91 16.11
CA GLU A 244 -24.34 0.35 15.56
C GLU A 244 -25.07 -0.59 16.55
N TYR A 245 -24.31 -1.37 17.33
CA TYR A 245 -24.88 -2.22 18.38
C TYR A 245 -25.53 -1.39 19.49
N GLU A 246 -24.83 -0.37 19.98
CA GLU A 246 -25.35 0.54 21.00
C GLU A 246 -26.60 1.27 20.51
N LYS A 247 -26.59 1.77 19.27
CA LYS A 247 -27.77 2.41 18.65
C LYS A 247 -28.98 1.49 18.58
N LYS A 248 -28.79 0.19 18.32
CA LYS A 248 -29.88 -0.80 18.20
C LYS A 248 -30.40 -1.32 19.53
N THR A 249 -29.56 -1.36 20.56
CA THR A 249 -29.86 -2.09 21.81
C THR A 249 -29.84 -1.22 23.06
N GLY A 250 -29.28 -0.02 22.99
CA GLY A 250 -29.03 0.85 24.15
C GLY A 250 -27.94 0.32 25.09
N SER A 251 -27.18 -0.71 24.70
CA SER A 251 -26.18 -1.37 25.54
C SER A 251 -24.80 -1.41 24.89
N SER A 252 -23.76 -1.48 25.73
CA SER A 252 -22.37 -1.67 25.26
C SER A 252 -22.20 -3.04 24.57
N ILE A 253 -21.41 -3.08 23.49
CA ILE A 253 -21.04 -4.33 22.81
C ILE A 253 -20.25 -5.30 23.70
N SER A 254 -19.66 -4.82 24.81
CA SER A 254 -18.87 -5.64 25.72
C SER A 254 -19.71 -6.73 26.41
N SER A 255 -21.01 -6.50 26.64
CA SER A 255 -21.95 -7.48 27.21
C SER A 255 -22.64 -8.34 26.15
N ALA A 256 -22.45 -8.04 24.86
CA ALA A 256 -23.12 -8.74 23.77
C ALA A 256 -22.63 -10.19 23.63
N THR A 257 -23.55 -11.12 23.40
CA THR A 257 -23.23 -12.51 23.00
C THR A 257 -22.57 -12.54 21.61
N ASN A 258 -21.84 -13.62 21.30
CA ASN A 258 -21.22 -13.79 19.99
C ASN A 258 -22.25 -13.78 18.84
N SER A 259 -23.45 -14.32 19.06
CA SER A 259 -24.54 -14.31 18.08
C SER A 259 -25.03 -12.89 17.79
N GLN A 260 -25.15 -12.05 18.83
CA GLN A 260 -25.52 -10.64 18.67
C GLN A 260 -24.45 -9.84 17.93
N VAL A 261 -23.17 -10.02 18.27
CA VAL A 261 -22.06 -9.36 17.56
C VAL A 261 -22.01 -9.79 16.10
N SER A 262 -22.17 -11.09 15.84
CA SER A 262 -22.22 -11.64 14.48
C SER A 262 -23.33 -11.03 13.64
N SER A 263 -24.53 -10.90 14.22
CA SER A 263 -25.69 -10.32 13.54
C SER A 263 -25.43 -8.87 13.13
N VAL A 264 -24.90 -8.04 14.03
CA VAL A 264 -24.58 -6.64 13.71
C VAL A 264 -23.45 -6.54 12.70
N ALA A 265 -22.35 -7.29 12.89
CA ALA A 265 -21.21 -7.27 11.97
C ALA A 265 -21.60 -7.68 10.54
N LYS A 266 -22.46 -8.70 10.38
CA LYS A 266 -22.97 -9.12 9.06
C LYS A 266 -23.85 -8.07 8.39
N SER A 267 -24.50 -7.20 9.16
CA SER A 267 -25.29 -6.09 8.60
C SER A 267 -24.44 -4.89 8.16
N LEU A 268 -23.16 -4.88 8.50
CA LEU A 268 -22.21 -3.78 8.24
C LEU A 268 -21.21 -4.17 7.15
N THR A 269 -21.70 -4.72 6.04
CA THR A 269 -20.88 -5.07 4.87
C THR A 269 -21.62 -4.69 3.60
N ASP A 270 -20.87 -4.24 2.60
CA ASP A 270 -21.38 -3.91 1.28
C ASP A 270 -20.29 -4.24 0.25
N ALA A 271 -20.49 -5.34 -0.47
CA ALA A 271 -19.46 -5.89 -1.36
C ALA A 271 -19.14 -4.95 -2.53
N GLU A 272 -20.18 -4.32 -3.11
CA GLU A 272 -20.00 -3.41 -4.25
C GLU A 272 -19.23 -2.16 -3.82
N VAL A 273 -19.60 -1.57 -2.67
CA VAL A 273 -18.90 -0.41 -2.11
C VAL A 273 -17.45 -0.77 -1.78
N LEU A 274 -17.21 -1.95 -1.20
CA LEU A 274 -15.86 -2.39 -0.87
C LEU A 274 -14.99 -2.61 -2.10
N ASP A 275 -15.53 -3.16 -3.19
CA ASP A 275 -14.80 -3.30 -4.45
C ASP A 275 -14.41 -1.94 -5.03
N ARG A 276 -15.34 -0.98 -5.03
CA ARG A 276 -15.09 0.40 -5.50
C ARG A 276 -14.08 1.12 -4.61
N PHE A 277 -14.22 1.00 -3.29
CA PHE A 277 -13.29 1.56 -2.31
C PHE A 277 -11.88 1.00 -2.47
N ARG A 278 -11.71 -0.33 -2.55
CA ARG A 278 -10.39 -0.95 -2.72
C ARG A 278 -9.74 -0.54 -4.03
N ALA A 279 -10.50 -0.50 -5.12
CA ALA A 279 -10.02 -0.04 -6.42
C ALA A 279 -9.54 1.42 -6.37
N ALA A 280 -10.29 2.30 -5.68
CA ALA A 280 -9.96 3.71 -5.55
C ALA A 280 -8.80 3.99 -4.59
N ALA A 281 -8.73 3.25 -3.47
CA ALA A 281 -7.74 3.45 -2.42
C ALA A 281 -6.39 2.82 -2.75
N GLY A 282 -6.36 1.78 -3.58
CA GLY A 282 -5.14 1.02 -3.89
C GLY A 282 -4.60 0.24 -2.68
N ILE A 283 -5.44 -0.01 -1.67
CA ILE A 283 -5.08 -0.72 -0.44
C ILE A 283 -5.21 -2.24 -0.70
N PRO A 284 -4.14 -3.02 -0.51
CA PRO A 284 -4.23 -4.48 -0.59
C PRO A 284 -5.11 -5.06 0.51
N GLN A 285 -5.87 -6.09 0.16
CA GLN A 285 -6.58 -6.92 1.14
C GLN A 285 -5.66 -8.05 1.61
N GLU A 286 -5.56 -8.23 2.92
CA GLU A 286 -4.76 -9.28 3.55
C GLU A 286 -5.64 -10.33 4.24
N ALA A 287 -5.09 -11.53 4.41
CA ALA A 287 -5.70 -12.52 5.30
C ALA A 287 -5.75 -11.95 6.73
N GLY A 288 -6.91 -12.04 7.38
CA GLY A 288 -7.13 -11.45 8.70
C GLY A 288 -7.73 -10.03 8.66
N ASP A 289 -7.81 -9.38 7.49
CA ASP A 289 -8.57 -8.15 7.34
C ASP A 289 -10.06 -8.39 7.47
N GLN A 290 -10.73 -7.54 8.23
CA GLN A 290 -12.18 -7.44 8.34
C GLN A 290 -12.62 -6.00 8.07
N TYR A 291 -13.64 -5.86 7.23
CA TYR A 291 -14.17 -4.58 6.78
C TYR A 291 -15.55 -4.38 7.39
N TYR A 292 -15.78 -3.19 7.92
CA TYR A 292 -17.09 -2.76 8.39
C TYR A 292 -17.48 -1.50 7.62
N VAL A 293 -18.63 -1.56 6.96
CA VAL A 293 -19.13 -0.49 6.10
C VAL A 293 -20.37 0.10 6.72
N GLN A 294 -20.35 1.41 6.95
CA GLN A 294 -21.49 2.18 7.39
C GLN A 294 -21.83 3.22 6.33
N LYS A 295 -23.06 3.15 5.80
CA LYS A 295 -23.59 4.18 4.93
C LYS A 295 -23.93 5.42 5.75
N THR A 296 -23.36 6.58 5.40
CA THR A 296 -23.64 7.85 6.09
C THR A 296 -24.71 8.65 5.37
N ASP A 297 -24.73 8.59 4.04
CA ASP A 297 -25.81 9.11 3.19
C ASP A 297 -25.87 8.33 1.86
N SER A 298 -26.58 8.83 0.84
CA SER A 298 -26.75 8.14 -0.44
C SER A 298 -25.45 7.88 -1.21
N ASP A 299 -24.41 8.69 -1.01
CA ASP A 299 -23.17 8.66 -1.79
C ASP A 299 -21.91 8.49 -0.91
N ASN A 300 -22.02 8.69 0.41
CA ASN A 300 -20.91 8.65 1.34
C ASN A 300 -20.97 7.47 2.31
N TYR A 301 -19.80 6.88 2.53
CA TYR A 301 -19.60 5.69 3.36
C TYR A 301 -18.44 5.91 4.32
N GLN A 302 -18.60 5.42 5.56
CA GLN A 302 -17.51 5.22 6.49
C GLN A 302 -17.08 3.75 6.43
N ILE A 303 -15.78 3.50 6.31
CA ILE A 303 -15.22 2.15 6.19
C ILE A 303 -14.15 1.98 7.25
N GLU A 304 -14.34 1.01 8.14
CA GLU A 304 -13.34 0.62 9.12
C GLU A 304 -12.67 -0.68 8.68
N ILE A 305 -11.34 -0.69 8.70
CA ILE A 305 -10.55 -1.89 8.42
C ILE A 305 -9.84 -2.29 9.69
N ARG A 306 -10.18 -3.48 10.21
CA ARG A 306 -9.51 -4.12 11.33
C ARG A 306 -8.71 -5.32 10.83
N HIS A 307 -7.57 -5.57 11.45
CA HIS A 307 -6.69 -6.69 11.14
C HIS A 307 -6.40 -7.46 12.41
N THR A 308 -6.58 -8.78 12.37
CA THR A 308 -6.17 -9.64 13.48
C THR A 308 -4.65 -9.80 13.45
N SER A 309 -3.96 -9.51 14.55
CA SER A 309 -2.49 -9.65 14.59
C SER A 309 -2.06 -11.07 14.20
N PRO A 310 -1.04 -11.22 13.33
CA PRO A 310 -0.59 -12.54 12.87
C PRO A 310 -0.04 -13.40 14.01
N ASN A 311 0.46 -12.77 15.08
CA ASN A 311 1.09 -13.45 16.20
C ASN A 311 0.17 -13.58 17.43
N ASN A 312 -1.02 -12.96 17.41
CA ASN A 312 -1.96 -13.00 18.53
C ASN A 312 -3.41 -12.73 18.06
N THR A 313 -4.25 -13.76 18.06
CA THR A 313 -5.65 -13.68 17.62
C THR A 313 -6.56 -12.85 18.53
N ALA A 314 -6.11 -12.54 19.76
CA ALA A 314 -6.79 -11.64 20.67
C ALA A 314 -6.48 -10.15 20.39
N VAL A 315 -5.49 -9.85 19.55
CA VAL A 315 -5.11 -8.48 19.22
C VAL A 315 -5.78 -8.03 17.91
N SER A 316 -6.57 -6.97 18.02
CA SER A 316 -7.17 -6.28 16.87
C SER A 316 -6.45 -4.97 16.57
N ASN A 317 -5.90 -4.88 15.37
CA ASN A 317 -5.22 -3.71 14.84
C ASN A 317 -6.17 -2.88 13.96
N LEU A 318 -6.18 -1.57 14.13
CA LEU A 318 -6.93 -0.64 13.28
C LEU A 318 -6.07 -0.22 12.08
N LYS A 319 -6.26 -0.87 10.92
CA LYS A 319 -5.57 -0.48 9.67
C LYS A 319 -6.03 0.90 9.20
N GLY A 320 -7.28 1.25 9.46
CA GLY A 320 -7.74 2.62 9.30
C GLY A 320 -9.24 2.78 9.36
N MET A 321 -9.64 4.03 9.57
CA MET A 321 -11.00 4.52 9.41
C MET A 321 -11.03 5.44 8.21
N TYR A 322 -11.90 5.16 7.24
CA TYR A 322 -11.95 5.85 5.97
C TYR A 322 -13.31 6.50 5.74
N ARG A 323 -13.30 7.58 4.95
CA ARG A 323 -14.47 8.10 4.26
C ARG A 323 -14.30 7.84 2.77
N PHE A 324 -15.37 7.37 2.15
CA PHE A 324 -15.42 7.05 0.73
C PHE A 324 -16.67 7.67 0.10
N THR A 325 -16.46 8.46 -0.94
CA THR A 325 -17.54 9.03 -1.76
C THR A 325 -17.63 8.23 -3.05
N LEU A 326 -18.77 7.57 -3.29
CA LEU A 326 -18.94 6.59 -4.36
C LEU A 326 -18.85 7.25 -5.75
N SER A 327 -19.52 8.40 -5.95
CA SER A 327 -19.54 9.13 -7.22
C SER A 327 -18.17 9.66 -7.66
N THR A 328 -17.42 10.23 -6.72
CA THR A 328 -16.11 10.86 -7.00
C THR A 328 -14.92 9.92 -6.81
N GLN A 329 -15.16 8.75 -6.21
CA GLN A 329 -14.14 7.79 -5.80
C GLN A 329 -13.07 8.39 -4.86
N VAL A 330 -13.36 9.50 -4.20
CA VAL A 330 -12.43 10.12 -3.25
C VAL A 330 -12.37 9.27 -1.99
N VAL A 331 -11.14 8.94 -1.58
CA VAL A 331 -10.86 8.20 -0.35
C VAL A 331 -10.09 9.10 0.60
N GLN A 332 -10.61 9.25 1.81
CA GLN A 332 -9.94 9.96 2.90
C GLN A 332 -9.71 9.02 4.08
N LYS A 333 -8.51 9.07 4.69
CA LYS A 333 -8.18 8.32 5.89
C LYS A 333 -8.20 9.25 7.10
N MET A 334 -8.81 8.81 8.19
CA MET A 334 -8.80 9.52 9.46
C MET A 334 -7.45 9.36 10.15
N ASN A 335 -6.89 10.45 10.65
CA ASN A 335 -5.79 10.41 11.59
C ASN A 335 -6.32 10.14 13.00
N GLU A 336 -5.87 9.06 13.64
CA GLU A 336 -6.37 8.61 14.95
C GLU A 336 -5.94 9.48 16.15
N VAL A 337 -5.03 10.43 15.93
CA VAL A 337 -4.57 11.39 16.95
C VAL A 337 -5.36 12.70 16.82
N SER A 338 -5.45 13.26 15.61
CA SER A 338 -6.11 14.55 15.39
C SER A 338 -7.60 14.46 15.04
N GLY A 339 -8.09 13.29 14.65
CA GLY A 339 -9.45 13.08 14.14
C GLY A 339 -9.68 13.64 12.73
N GLN A 340 -8.66 14.23 12.10
CA GLN A 340 -8.78 14.87 10.79
C GLN A 340 -8.72 13.85 9.65
N TYR A 341 -9.49 14.09 8.59
CA TYR A 341 -9.50 13.26 7.40
C TYR A 341 -8.60 13.83 6.31
N VAL A 342 -7.68 13.01 5.80
CA VAL A 342 -6.75 13.39 4.72
C VAL A 342 -6.98 12.51 3.50
N ARG A 343 -7.03 13.13 2.32
CA ARG A 343 -7.19 12.42 1.04
C ARG A 343 -5.98 11.55 0.74
N VAL A 344 -6.20 10.26 0.48
CA VAL A 344 -5.13 9.27 0.25
C VAL A 344 -4.95 8.87 -1.21
N ASN A 345 -5.94 9.06 -2.08
CA ASN A 345 -5.82 8.80 -3.52
C ASN A 345 -5.71 10.07 -4.38
#